data_AF-N9KFG6-F1
#
_entry.id   AF-N9KFG6-F1
#
_cell.length_a   1.000
_cell.length_b   1.000
_cell.length_c   1.000
_cell.angle_alpha   90.00
_cell.angle_beta   90.00
_cell.angle_gamma   90.00
#
_symmetry.space_group_name_H-M   'P 1'
#
loop_
_entity.id
_entity.type
_entity.pdbx_description
1 polymer ?
#
loop_
_entity_poly.entity_id
_entity_poly.type
_entity_poly.pdbx_seq_one_letter_code
_entity_poly.pdbx_strand_id
1 'polypeptide(L)'
;MDAIEGLNHWLDQIGLLLEPAQRRELMRKLSQGLRIRFRDRIKQQRDPNGNRFVPRKREQIGKIKRNAAMFQKIGRQLKTEYSENHAAIGFGGHTGFVASVHQKGKTIRPSKSAKPTRYPIRELTGFSKDDKEWIKSQIIIFLTHKTYQ
;
A
#
# COMPACT_ATOMS: atom_id res chain seq x y z
N MET A 1 16.90 -13.29 -1.61
CA MET A 1 17.29 -12.86 -0.26
C MET A 1 16.57 -11.56 0.01
N ASP A 2 15.61 -11.65 0.91
CA ASP A 2 14.41 -10.81 0.93
C ASP A 2 14.70 -9.41 1.46
N ALA A 3 14.11 -8.40 0.83
CA ALA A 3 14.05 -7.03 1.35
C ALA A 3 13.32 -6.91 2.71
N ILE A 4 12.82 -8.04 3.23
CA ILE A 4 12.21 -8.24 4.54
C ILE A 4 13.29 -8.49 5.62
N GLU A 5 14.42 -9.14 5.30
CA GLU A 5 15.50 -9.41 6.28
C GLU A 5 16.31 -8.17 6.64
N GLY A 6 16.55 -7.28 5.67
CA GLY A 6 17.31 -6.05 5.90
C GLY A 6 16.61 -5.00 6.78
N LEU A 7 15.28 -5.12 6.97
CA LEU A 7 14.50 -4.22 7.83
C LEU A 7 14.45 -4.71 9.29
N ASN A 8 14.61 -6.01 9.54
CA ASN A 8 14.56 -6.59 10.89
C ASN A 8 15.75 -6.12 11.75
N HIS A 9 16.97 -6.09 11.20
CA HIS A 9 18.17 -5.78 12.00
C HIS A 9 18.26 -4.32 12.51
N TRP A 10 17.68 -3.34 11.79
CA TRP A 10 17.68 -1.93 12.23
C TRP A 10 16.53 -1.60 13.19
N LEU A 11 15.41 -2.34 13.11
CA LEU A 11 14.29 -2.19 14.04
C LEU A 11 14.62 -2.76 15.43
N ASP A 12 15.46 -3.80 15.52
CA ASP A 12 15.92 -4.35 16.79
C ASP A 12 16.72 -3.34 17.63
N GLN A 13 17.50 -2.47 16.98
CA GLN A 13 18.28 -1.41 17.66
C GLN A 13 17.40 -0.27 18.20
N ILE A 14 16.33 0.11 17.50
CA ILE A 14 15.34 1.08 18.01
C ILE A 14 14.46 0.44 19.11
N GLY A 15 14.30 -0.88 19.08
CA GLY A 15 13.56 -1.66 20.08
C GLY A 15 14.04 -1.46 21.52
N LEU A 16 15.31 -1.08 21.72
CA LEU A 16 15.90 -0.82 23.05
C LEU A 16 15.66 0.60 23.59
N LEU A 17 15.25 1.55 22.76
CA LEU A 17 15.11 2.97 23.15
C LEU A 17 13.67 3.42 23.41
N LEU A 18 12.67 2.63 22.98
CA LEU A 18 11.26 3.01 23.06
C LEU A 18 10.48 2.00 23.88
N GLU A 19 9.67 2.48 24.82
CA GLU A 19 8.68 1.68 25.53
C GLU A 19 7.64 1.09 24.55
N PRO A 20 7.01 -0.07 24.85
CA PRO A 20 6.02 -0.70 23.98
C PRO A 20 4.90 0.25 23.52
N ALA A 21 4.42 1.10 24.42
CA ALA A 21 3.39 2.10 24.10
C ALA A 21 3.88 3.13 23.07
N GLN A 22 5.14 3.54 23.15
CA GLN A 22 5.75 4.49 22.21
C GLN A 22 5.97 3.84 20.84
N ARG A 23 6.43 2.58 20.81
CA ARG A 23 6.55 1.82 19.55
C ARG A 23 5.19 1.69 18.87
N ARG A 24 4.16 1.31 19.62
CA ARG A 24 2.79 1.20 19.09
C ARG A 24 2.29 2.53 18.52
N GLU A 25 2.59 3.64 19.19
CA GLU A 25 2.23 4.98 18.70
C GLU A 25 2.97 5.35 17.41
N LEU A 26 4.27 5.07 17.32
CA LEU A 26 5.04 5.24 16.09
C LEU A 26 4.47 4.40 14.94
N MET A 27 4.21 3.11 15.17
CA MET A 27 3.64 2.19 14.17
C MET A 27 2.26 2.63 13.69
N ARG A 28 1.43 3.17 14.60
CA ARG A 28 0.15 3.76 14.27
C ARG A 28 0.32 4.98 13.36
N LYS A 29 1.19 5.93 13.71
CA LYS A 29 1.45 7.15 12.92
C LYS A 29 1.94 6.81 11.52
N LEU A 30 2.93 5.92 11.41
CA LEU A 30 3.48 5.46 10.14
C LEU A 30 2.39 4.82 9.27
N SER A 31 1.63 3.88 9.85
CA SER A 31 0.55 3.18 9.16
C SER A 31 -0.52 4.13 8.61
N GLN A 32 -0.97 5.08 9.42
CA GLN A 32 -2.00 6.04 9.02
C GLN A 32 -1.50 7.00 7.93
N GLY A 33 -0.27 7.51 8.05
CA GLY A 33 0.29 8.41 7.04
C GLY A 33 0.53 7.71 5.70
N LEU A 34 1.13 6.52 5.71
CA LEU A 34 1.32 5.73 4.49
C LEU A 34 -0.01 5.32 3.84
N ARG A 35 -1.07 5.05 4.61
CA ARG A 35 -2.41 4.79 4.05
C ARG A 35 -2.91 5.98 3.21
N ILE A 36 -2.70 7.21 3.68
CA ILE A 36 -3.06 8.42 2.95
C ILE A 36 -2.24 8.51 1.66
N ARG A 37 -0.92 8.34 1.76
CA ARG A 37 0.00 8.38 0.61
C ARG A 37 -0.34 7.34 -0.45
N PHE A 38 -0.63 6.09 -0.05
CA PHE A 38 -1.03 5.02 -0.96
C PHE A 38 -2.37 5.36 -1.63
N ARG A 39 -3.35 5.83 -0.86
CA ARG A 39 -4.66 6.25 -1.40
C ARG A 39 -4.50 7.36 -2.44
N ASP A 40 -3.69 8.37 -2.17
CA ASP A 40 -3.48 9.50 -3.07
C ASP A 40 -2.76 9.08 -4.35
N ARG A 41 -1.73 8.23 -4.23
CA ARG A 41 -1.03 7.67 -5.39
C ARG A 41 -1.95 6.82 -6.28
N ILE A 42 -2.78 5.96 -5.69
CA ILE A 42 -3.79 5.19 -6.44
C ILE A 42 -4.79 6.12 -7.13
N LYS A 43 -5.25 7.18 -6.45
CA LYS A 43 -6.17 8.19 -7.03
C LYS A 43 -5.56 8.85 -8.27
N GLN A 44 -4.26 9.13 -8.23
CA GLN A 44 -3.47 9.67 -9.34
C GLN A 44 -3.17 8.65 -10.46
N GLN A 45 -3.62 7.40 -10.33
CA GLN A 45 -3.37 6.30 -11.27
C GLN A 45 -1.88 6.00 -11.45
N ARG A 46 -1.10 6.00 -10.36
CA ARG A 46 0.33 5.70 -10.39
C ARG A 46 0.70 4.51 -9.51
N ASP A 47 1.73 3.79 -9.92
CA ASP A 47 2.40 2.76 -9.12
C ASP A 47 3.46 3.36 -8.17
N PRO A 48 4.04 2.59 -7.23
CA PRO A 48 5.09 3.07 -6.33
C PRO A 48 6.35 3.61 -7.02
N ASN A 49 6.61 3.21 -8.27
CA ASN A 49 7.73 3.71 -9.07
C ASN A 49 7.38 4.98 -9.86
N GLY A 50 6.13 5.46 -9.74
CA GLY A 50 5.62 6.65 -10.40
C GLY A 50 5.04 6.40 -11.80
N ASN A 51 5.05 5.17 -12.32
CA ASN A 51 4.50 4.86 -13.63
C ASN A 51 2.98 4.94 -13.59
N ARG A 52 2.37 5.36 -14.71
CA ARG A 52 0.91 5.37 -14.83
C ARG A 52 0.38 3.95 -14.97
N PHE A 53 -0.75 3.67 -14.34
CA PHE A 53 -1.47 2.42 -14.56
C PHE A 53 -1.90 2.27 -16.02
N VAL A 54 -1.83 1.04 -16.52
CA VAL A 54 -2.41 0.69 -17.81
C VAL A 54 -3.89 1.10 -17.80
N PRO A 55 -4.36 1.90 -18.77
CA PRO A 55 -5.76 2.30 -18.82
C PRO A 55 -6.71 1.11 -18.87
N ARG A 56 -7.96 1.32 -18.46
CA ARG A 56 -9.00 0.29 -18.64
C ARG A 56 -9.24 0.10 -20.14
N LYS A 57 -9.39 -1.15 -20.59
CA LYS A 57 -9.88 -1.42 -21.94
C LYS A 57 -11.23 -0.70 -22.10
N ARG A 58 -11.33 0.16 -23.11
CA ARG A 58 -12.56 0.88 -23.41
C ARG A 58 -13.55 -0.12 -23.97
N GLU A 59 -14.55 -0.47 -23.18
CA GLU A 59 -15.67 -1.28 -23.63
C GLU A 59 -16.94 -0.46 -23.47
N GLN A 60 -17.66 -0.31 -24.57
CA GLN A 60 -18.99 0.26 -24.60
C GLN A 60 -19.97 -0.87 -24.30
N ILE A 61 -20.76 -0.72 -23.24
CA ILE A 61 -21.89 -1.62 -22.97
C ILE A 61 -23.15 -0.79 -23.22
N GLY A 62 -23.77 -0.98 -24.38
CA GLY A 62 -24.91 -0.16 -24.81
C GLY A 62 -24.55 1.32 -24.97
N LYS A 63 -25.35 2.24 -24.42
CA LYS A 63 -25.07 3.70 -24.45
C LYS A 63 -24.05 4.15 -23.37
N ILE A 64 -23.63 3.27 -22.47
CA ILE A 64 -22.77 3.64 -21.34
C ILE A 64 -21.29 3.43 -21.71
N LYS A 65 -20.56 4.53 -21.81
CA LYS A 65 -19.09 4.53 -21.91
C LYS A 65 -18.48 4.43 -20.50
N ARG A 66 -17.72 3.37 -20.22
CA ARG A 66 -16.90 3.31 -19.00
C ARG A 66 -15.63 4.16 -19.17
N ASN A 67 -15.80 5.48 -19.07
CA ASN A 67 -14.69 6.44 -19.17
C ASN A 67 -13.96 6.68 -17.84
N ALA A 68 -14.46 6.11 -16.73
CA ALA A 68 -13.83 6.27 -15.44
C ALA A 68 -12.49 5.51 -15.37
N ALA A 69 -11.48 6.18 -14.81
CA ALA A 69 -10.19 5.56 -14.49
C ALA A 69 -10.36 4.35 -13.55
N MET A 70 -9.40 3.42 -13.58
CA MET A 70 -9.48 2.22 -12.75
C MET A 70 -9.32 2.60 -11.27
N PHE A 71 -9.86 1.81 -10.34
CA PHE A 71 -9.52 1.91 -8.91
C PHE A 71 -9.78 3.26 -8.21
N GLN A 72 -10.58 4.15 -8.81
CA GLN A 72 -10.85 5.50 -8.27
C GLN A 72 -11.34 5.52 -6.82
N LYS A 73 -12.05 4.47 -6.40
CA LYS A 73 -12.55 4.33 -5.02
C LYS A 73 -11.83 3.27 -4.20
N ILE A 74 -10.96 2.44 -4.79
CA ILE A 74 -10.38 1.29 -4.07
C ILE A 74 -9.53 1.74 -2.89
N GLY A 75 -8.85 2.89 -2.99
CA GLY A 75 -8.02 3.43 -1.90
C GLY A 75 -8.80 3.68 -0.59
N ARG A 76 -10.14 3.82 -0.64
CA ARG A 76 -10.97 3.91 0.59
C ARG A 76 -11.00 2.60 1.37
N GLN A 77 -10.75 1.48 0.69
CA GLN A 77 -10.75 0.12 1.26
C GLN A 77 -9.37 -0.30 1.79
N LEU A 78 -8.35 0.58 1.71
CA LEU A 78 -7.08 0.34 2.40
C LEU A 78 -7.34 0.26 3.90
N LYS A 79 -6.75 -0.75 4.52
CA LYS A 79 -6.74 -1.00 5.96
C LYS A 79 -5.32 -0.84 6.49
N THR A 80 -5.24 -0.50 7.76
CA THR A 80 -4.01 -0.42 8.53
C THR A 80 -4.12 -1.38 9.70
N GLU A 81 -3.04 -2.08 9.98
CA GLU A 81 -2.87 -2.93 11.15
C GLU A 81 -1.56 -2.53 11.82
N TYR A 82 -1.55 -2.43 13.15
CA TYR A 82 -0.34 -2.04 13.88
C TYR A 82 -0.38 -2.55 15.33
N SER A 83 0.80 -2.84 15.84
CA SER A 83 1.10 -3.15 17.25
C SER A 83 2.42 -2.50 17.65
N GLU A 84 2.90 -2.75 18.84
CA GLU A 84 4.23 -2.37 19.32
C GLU A 84 5.38 -2.99 18.51
N ASN A 85 5.12 -4.09 17.79
CA ASN A 85 6.14 -4.84 17.04
C ASN A 85 5.80 -4.98 15.55
N HIS A 86 4.70 -4.39 15.08
CA HIS A 86 4.21 -4.60 13.71
C HIS A 86 3.49 -3.37 13.16
N ALA A 87 3.62 -3.17 11.85
CA ALA A 87 2.82 -2.23 11.07
C ALA A 87 2.59 -2.80 9.67
N ALA A 88 1.33 -2.81 9.22
CA ALA A 88 0.96 -3.23 7.88
C ALA A 88 -0.15 -2.36 7.29
N ILE A 89 -0.13 -2.28 5.97
CA ILE A 89 -1.09 -1.50 5.19
C ILE A 89 -1.40 -2.28 3.93
N GLY A 90 -2.68 -2.47 3.67
CA GLY A 90 -3.08 -3.22 2.50
C GLY A 90 -4.57 -3.37 2.38
N PHE A 91 -4.97 -4.36 1.60
CA PHE A 91 -6.36 -4.68 1.33
C PHE A 91 -6.70 -6.05 1.91
N GLY A 92 -7.84 -6.15 2.59
CA GLY A 92 -8.36 -7.42 3.10
C GLY A 92 -9.51 -7.97 2.25
N GLY A 93 -9.86 -9.24 2.49
CA GLY A 93 -11.03 -9.89 1.89
C GLY A 93 -11.02 -9.88 0.36
N HIS A 94 -12.20 -9.74 -0.25
CA HIS A 94 -12.34 -9.75 -1.71
C HIS A 94 -11.57 -8.61 -2.39
N THR A 95 -11.51 -7.41 -1.77
CA THR A 95 -10.69 -6.32 -2.29
C THR A 95 -9.21 -6.70 -2.32
N GLY A 96 -8.72 -7.36 -1.27
CA GLY A 96 -7.36 -7.91 -1.21
C GLY A 96 -7.08 -8.90 -2.33
N PHE A 97 -8.02 -9.80 -2.61
CA PHE A 97 -7.92 -10.71 -3.74
C PHE A 97 -7.77 -9.96 -5.07
N VAL A 98 -8.68 -9.04 -5.38
CA VAL A 98 -8.66 -8.24 -6.62
C VAL A 98 -7.37 -7.42 -6.72
N ALA A 99 -6.96 -6.78 -5.64
CA ALA A 99 -5.70 -6.05 -5.58
C ALA A 99 -4.50 -6.97 -5.87
N SER A 100 -4.47 -8.19 -5.32
CA SER A 100 -3.39 -9.16 -5.56
C SER A 100 -3.32 -9.65 -7.01
N VAL A 101 -4.47 -9.76 -7.69
CA VAL A 101 -4.55 -10.12 -9.12
C VAL A 101 -3.85 -9.07 -9.95
N HIS A 102 -4.12 -7.80 -9.65
CA HIS A 102 -3.50 -6.68 -10.34
C HIS A 102 -2.06 -6.41 -9.91
N GLN A 103 -1.71 -6.61 -8.64
CA GLN A 103 -0.35 -6.44 -8.13
C GLN A 103 0.62 -7.38 -8.85
N LYS A 104 0.21 -8.64 -9.10
CA LYS A 104 1.07 -9.68 -9.68
C LYS A 104 0.75 -9.99 -11.16
N GLY A 105 -0.20 -9.28 -11.76
CA GLY A 105 -0.64 -9.53 -13.14
C GLY A 105 -1.15 -10.95 -13.37
N LYS A 106 -1.93 -11.49 -12.43
CA LYS A 106 -2.40 -12.88 -12.45
C LYS A 106 -3.35 -13.14 -13.62
N THR A 107 -3.38 -14.39 -14.07
CA THR A 107 -4.44 -14.93 -14.92
C THR A 107 -5.52 -15.55 -14.04
N ILE A 108 -6.74 -15.06 -14.14
CA ILE A 108 -7.89 -15.62 -13.42
C ILE A 108 -9.08 -15.82 -14.36
N ARG A 109 -10.05 -16.63 -13.93
CA ARG A 109 -11.36 -16.76 -14.56
C ARG A 109 -12.36 -15.84 -13.82
N PRO A 110 -12.79 -14.70 -14.39
CA PRO A 110 -13.59 -13.72 -13.64
C PRO A 110 -15.00 -14.18 -13.27
N SER A 111 -15.54 -15.12 -14.04
CA SER A 111 -16.83 -15.78 -13.80
C SER A 111 -16.77 -17.22 -14.30
N LYS A 112 -17.74 -18.06 -13.92
CA LYS A 112 -17.81 -19.46 -14.39
C LYS A 112 -17.86 -19.57 -15.92
N SER A 113 -18.43 -18.60 -16.62
CA SER A 113 -18.56 -18.60 -18.10
C SER A 113 -17.45 -17.84 -18.83
N ALA A 114 -16.70 -16.97 -18.17
CA ALA A 114 -15.68 -16.13 -18.81
C ALA A 114 -14.40 -16.90 -19.14
N LYS A 115 -13.72 -16.56 -20.24
CA LYS A 115 -12.40 -17.11 -20.54
C LYS A 115 -11.35 -16.66 -19.49
N PRO A 116 -10.37 -17.51 -19.15
CA PRO A 116 -9.23 -17.09 -18.34
C PRO A 116 -8.57 -15.85 -18.97
N THR A 117 -8.36 -14.82 -18.17
CA THR A 117 -7.88 -13.52 -18.63
C THR A 117 -6.69 -13.10 -17.79
N ARG A 118 -5.59 -12.74 -18.45
CA ARG A 118 -4.42 -12.16 -17.79
C ARG A 118 -4.65 -10.67 -17.56
N TYR A 119 -4.50 -10.23 -16.31
CA TYR A 119 -4.70 -8.83 -15.95
C TYR A 119 -3.38 -8.05 -16.05
N PRO A 120 -3.38 -6.81 -16.58
CA PRO A 120 -2.19 -5.97 -16.57
C PRO A 120 -1.79 -5.61 -15.13
N ILE A 121 -0.48 -5.59 -14.89
CA ILE A 121 0.10 -5.22 -13.60
C ILE A 121 -0.27 -3.77 -13.29
N ARG A 122 -0.82 -3.57 -12.09
CA ARG A 122 -1.11 -2.27 -11.48
C ARG A 122 -0.81 -2.41 -10.00
N GLU A 123 0.38 -2.00 -9.61
CA GLU A 123 0.82 -2.10 -8.23
C GLU A 123 0.10 -1.06 -7.37
N LEU A 124 -0.86 -1.52 -6.57
CA LEU A 124 -1.66 -0.66 -5.70
C LEU A 124 -0.99 -0.44 -4.35
N THR A 125 -0.14 -1.38 -3.95
CA THR A 125 0.58 -1.39 -2.67
C THR A 125 2.06 -1.54 -2.92
N GLY A 126 2.87 -1.04 -1.98
CA GLY A 126 4.33 -1.03 -2.07
C GLY A 126 4.87 0.35 -1.73
N PHE A 127 6.12 0.40 -1.26
CA PHE A 127 6.75 1.65 -0.86
C PHE A 127 7.50 2.29 -2.04
N SER A 128 7.13 3.51 -2.39
CA SER A 128 7.96 4.33 -3.28
C SER A 128 9.25 4.76 -2.58
N LYS A 129 10.19 5.33 -3.33
CA LYS A 129 11.36 5.99 -2.74
C LYS A 129 10.93 7.08 -1.74
N ASP A 130 9.97 7.91 -2.14
CA ASP A 130 9.43 8.98 -1.28
C ASP A 130 8.74 8.45 -0.03
N ASP A 131 8.09 7.29 -0.10
CA ASP A 131 7.50 6.65 1.09
C ASP A 131 8.59 6.22 2.08
N LYS A 132 9.69 5.63 1.58
CA LYS A 132 10.82 5.21 2.41
C LYS A 132 11.47 6.40 3.10
N GLU A 133 11.69 7.49 2.36
CA GLU A 133 12.24 8.71 2.95
C GLU A 133 11.27 9.34 3.94
N TRP A 134 9.98 9.39 3.62
CA TRP A 134 8.97 9.87 4.56
C TRP A 134 8.95 9.05 5.86
N ILE A 135 9.00 7.72 5.77
CA ILE A 135 9.08 6.83 6.95
C ILE A 135 10.31 7.18 7.80
N LYS A 136 11.49 7.28 7.19
CA LYS A 136 12.73 7.65 7.90
C LYS A 136 12.57 9.00 8.61
N SER A 137 12.07 10.01 7.91
CA SER A 137 11.84 11.34 8.51
C SER A 137 10.86 11.28 9.68
N GLN A 138 9.76 10.53 9.58
CA GLN A 138 8.81 10.38 10.67
C GLN A 138 9.42 9.69 11.90
N ILE A 139 10.28 8.68 11.68
CA ILE A 139 10.99 8.01 12.78
C ILE A 139 11.94 9.00 13.46
N ILE A 140 12.76 9.73 12.70
CA ILE A 140 13.69 10.74 13.25
C ILE A 140 12.92 11.78 14.06
N ILE A 141 11.86 12.36 13.50
CA ILE A 141 11.01 13.35 14.18
C ILE A 141 10.45 12.79 15.50
N PHE A 142 9.98 11.54 15.48
CA PHE A 142 9.40 10.89 16.65
C PHE A 142 10.44 10.70 17.77
N LEU A 143 11.66 10.28 17.41
CA LEU A 143 12.75 10.06 18.36
C LEU A 143 13.29 11.38 18.92
N THR A 144 13.48 12.41 18.09
CA THR A 144 14.04 13.69 18.53
C THR A 144 13.10 14.49 19.41
N HIS A 145 11.78 14.45 19.17
CA HIS A 145 10.80 15.09 20.05
C HIS A 145 10.75 14.47 21.45
N LYS A 146 11.26 13.24 21.61
CA LYS A 146 11.32 12.56 22.91
C LYS A 146 12.59 12.84 23.70
N THR A 147 13.65 13.33 23.06
CA THR A 147 14.91 13.67 23.77
C THR A 147 14.81 14.98 24.57
N TYR A 148 13.74 15.77 24.38
CA TYR A 148 13.53 17.08 25.02
C TYR A 148 12.29 17.13 25.94
N GLN A 149 11.73 15.97 26.32
CA GLN A 149 10.69 15.84 27.35
C GLN A 149 11.23 15.00 28.50
#